data_AF-A0A3R6WSY1-F1
#
_entry.id   AF-A0A3R6WSY1-F1
#
_cell.length_a   1.000
_cell.length_b   1.000
_cell.length_c   1.000
_cell.angle_alpha   90.00
_cell.angle_beta   90.00
_cell.angle_gamma   90.00
#
_symmetry.space_group_name_H-M   'P 1'
#
loop_
_entity.id
_entity.type
_entity.pdbx_description
1 polymer ?
#
loop_
_entity_poly.entity_id
_entity_poly.type
_entity_poly.pdbx_seq_one_letter_code
_entity_poly.pdbx_strand_id
1 'polypeptide(L)'
;MLGKDGRLYDSDFDFDGDGKLNAYEYSVMDDVVFGHEDTHTSEEDELEDDLSLAGLDATELEYMDADERREALEDAGLDPYDYDFD
;
A
#
# COMPACT_ATOMS: atom_id res chain seq x y z
N MET A 1 -19.46 -3.11 16.28
CA MET A 1 -20.19 -3.01 17.56
C MET A 1 -20.08 -1.60 18.15
N LEU A 2 -21.03 -1.19 19.00
CA LEU A 2 -20.91 0.08 19.76
C LEU A 2 -20.11 -0.21 21.04
N GLY A 3 -18.90 0.34 21.13
CA GLY A 3 -18.05 0.24 22.30
C GLY A 3 -18.68 0.89 23.53
N LYS A 4 -18.29 0.47 24.73
CA LYS A 4 -18.77 1.04 26.00
C LYS A 4 -18.33 2.50 26.18
N ASP A 5 -17.35 2.94 25.42
CA ASP A 5 -16.89 4.33 25.30
C ASP A 5 -17.75 5.17 24.31
N GLY A 6 -18.76 4.57 23.68
CA GLY A 6 -19.68 5.22 22.74
C GLY A 6 -19.14 5.36 21.32
N ARG A 7 -17.99 4.77 21.02
CA ARG A 7 -17.38 4.78 19.68
C ARG A 7 -17.71 3.47 18.95
N LEU A 8 -17.60 3.48 17.62
CA LEU A 8 -17.89 2.33 16.77
C LEU A 8 -16.57 1.64 16.40
N TYR A 9 -16.42 0.38 16.77
CA TYR A 9 -15.31 -0.47 16.34
C TYR A 9 -15.83 -1.85 15.95
N ASP A 10 -15.09 -2.62 15.16
CA ASP A 10 -15.45 -4.02 14.94
C ASP A 10 -15.28 -4.85 16.23
N SER A 11 -16.16 -5.83 16.43
CA SER A 11 -16.06 -6.76 17.57
C SER A 11 -14.86 -7.68 17.44
N ASP A 12 -14.34 -7.86 16.23
CA ASP A 12 -13.20 -8.73 15.95
C ASP A 12 -11.88 -8.21 16.54
N PHE A 13 -11.82 -6.93 16.93
CA PHE A 13 -10.64 -6.31 17.56
C PHE A 13 -10.69 -6.27 19.09
N ASP A 14 -11.82 -6.62 19.71
CA ASP A 14 -11.97 -6.72 21.17
C ASP A 14 -11.68 -8.15 21.61
N PHE A 15 -10.39 -8.45 21.85
CA PHE A 15 -9.93 -9.81 22.11
C PHE A 15 -10.30 -10.29 23.52
N ASP A 16 -10.41 -9.37 24.48
CA ASP A 16 -10.79 -9.69 25.86
C ASP A 16 -12.30 -9.60 26.13
N GLY A 17 -13.08 -9.01 25.20
CA GLY A 17 -14.53 -8.92 25.26
C GLY A 17 -15.03 -7.90 26.28
N ASP A 18 -14.18 -6.96 26.70
CA ASP A 18 -14.56 -5.94 27.67
C ASP A 18 -15.40 -4.81 27.06
N GLY A 19 -15.59 -4.81 25.73
CA GLY A 19 -16.36 -3.84 24.97
C GLY A 19 -15.63 -2.51 24.75
N LYS A 20 -14.31 -2.47 24.95
CA LYS A 20 -13.42 -1.35 24.67
C LYS A 20 -12.16 -1.91 24.04
N LEU A 21 -11.46 -1.08 23.29
CA LEU A 21 -10.13 -1.42 22.82
C LEU A 21 -9.10 -0.91 23.84
N ASN A 22 -8.18 -1.77 24.24
CA ASN A 22 -6.98 -1.36 24.96
C ASN A 22 -5.90 -0.87 23.98
N ALA A 23 -4.77 -0.36 24.48
CA ALA A 23 -3.72 0.22 23.61
C ALA A 23 -3.17 -0.77 22.57
N TYR A 24 -3.12 -2.07 22.90
CA TYR A 24 -2.68 -3.10 21.96
C TYR A 24 -3.76 -3.39 20.91
N GLU A 25 -5.01 -3.56 21.32
CA GLU A 25 -6.14 -3.79 20.41
C GLU A 25 -6.38 -2.61 19.45
N TYR A 26 -6.22 -1.37 19.95
CA TYR A 26 -6.20 -0.19 19.09
C TYR A 26 -5.04 -0.23 18.11
N SER A 27 -3.84 -0.63 18.53
CA SER A 27 -2.69 -0.70 17.63
C SER A 27 -2.93 -1.71 16.51
N VAL A 28 -3.56 -2.84 16.79
CA VAL A 28 -3.90 -3.84 15.77
C VAL A 28 -5.01 -3.34 14.85
N MET A 29 -6.03 -2.67 15.40
CA MET A 29 -7.11 -2.07 14.60
C MET A 29 -6.59 -0.94 13.72
N ASP A 30 -5.70 -0.10 14.25
CA ASP A 30 -5.04 0.99 13.53
C ASP A 30 -4.18 0.45 12.39
N ASP A 31 -3.38 -0.59 12.63
CA ASP A 31 -2.58 -1.23 11.59
C ASP A 31 -3.44 -1.92 10.51
N VAL A 32 -4.56 -2.55 10.89
CA VAL A 32 -5.45 -3.21 9.92
C VAL A 32 -6.31 -2.22 9.13
N VAL A 33 -6.70 -1.09 9.74
CA VAL A 33 -7.59 -0.09 9.11
C VAL A 33 -6.82 1.02 8.40
N PHE A 34 -5.68 1.41 8.96
CA PHE A 34 -4.84 2.53 8.51
C PHE A 34 -3.38 2.13 8.28
N GLY A 35 -2.93 0.94 8.67
CA GLY A 35 -1.55 0.45 8.41
C GLY A 35 -1.32 -0.05 6.98
N HIS A 36 -2.31 0.10 6.10
CA HIS A 36 -2.11 0.14 4.65
C HIS A 36 -2.21 1.58 4.12
N GLU A 37 -1.96 2.58 4.96
CA GLU A 37 -1.51 3.86 4.48
C GLU A 37 0.00 3.74 4.32
N ASP A 38 0.41 3.30 3.13
CA ASP A 38 1.70 3.59 2.56
C ASP A 38 1.83 5.12 2.49
N THR A 39 2.03 5.77 3.65
CA THR A 39 2.26 7.21 3.75
C THR A 39 3.69 7.51 3.37
N HIS A 40 3.99 7.28 2.10
CA HIS A 40 5.15 7.86 1.47
C HIS A 40 4.65 8.51 0.19
N THR A 41 3.97 9.65 0.35
CA THR A 41 3.51 10.49 -0.77
C THR A 41 4.72 11.20 -1.39
N SER A 42 5.53 10.44 -2.13
CA SER A 42 6.33 10.94 -3.24
C SER A 42 5.72 10.36 -4.51
N GLU A 43 5.64 11.14 -5.60
CA GLU A 43 5.22 10.62 -6.91
C GLU A 43 6.07 9.38 -7.31
N GLU A 44 7.33 9.31 -6.86
CA GLU A 44 8.21 8.14 -7.02
C GLU A 44 7.70 6.85 -6.33
N ASP A 45 7.15 6.94 -5.12
CA ASP A 45 6.65 5.76 -4.38
C ASP A 45 5.33 5.26 -5.00
N GLU A 46 4.47 6.17 -5.49
CA GLU A 46 3.26 5.80 -6.23
C GLU A 46 3.59 5.05 -7.53
N LEU A 47 4.66 5.47 -8.21
CA LEU A 47 5.16 4.82 -9.43
C LEU A 47 5.76 3.43 -9.14
N GLU A 48 6.47 3.26 -8.02
CA GLU A 48 6.98 1.96 -7.57
C GLU A 48 5.84 0.98 -7.23
N ASP A 49 4.79 1.47 -6.58
CA ASP A 49 3.58 0.69 -6.30
C ASP A 49 2.88 0.23 -7.59
N ASP A 50 2.76 1.10 -8.59
CA ASP A 50 2.16 0.79 -9.89
C ASP A 50 2.96 -0.28 -10.66
N LEU A 51 4.29 -0.22 -10.60
CA LEU A 51 5.17 -1.27 -11.15
C LEU A 51 4.94 -2.60 -10.44
N SER A 52 4.89 -2.60 -9.10
CA SER A 52 4.66 -3.79 -8.31
C SER A 52 3.29 -4.42 -8.61
N LEU A 53 2.26 -3.60 -8.81
CA LEU A 53 0.91 -4.00 -9.17
C LEU A 53 0.84 -4.61 -10.57
N ALA A 54 1.63 -4.07 -11.51
CA ALA A 54 1.83 -4.62 -12.84
C ALA A 54 2.72 -5.89 -12.84
N GLY A 55 3.36 -6.21 -11.71
CA GLY A 55 4.31 -7.32 -11.60
C GLY A 55 5.66 -7.05 -12.26
N LEU A 56 6.01 -5.77 -12.44
CA LEU A 56 7.29 -5.31 -12.95
C LEU A 56 8.21 -4.93 -11.79
N ASP A 57 9.50 -5.24 -11.93
CA ASP A 57 10.53 -4.86 -10.96
C ASP A 57 11.34 -3.68 -11.50
N ALA A 58 11.42 -2.59 -10.72
CA ALA A 58 12.10 -1.37 -11.14
C ALA A 58 13.59 -1.61 -11.44
N THR A 59 14.25 -2.50 -10.68
CA THR A 59 15.67 -2.81 -10.91
C THR A 59 15.85 -3.60 -12.20
N GLU A 60 14.93 -4.51 -12.52
CA GLU A 60 14.94 -5.24 -13.81
C GLU A 60 14.77 -4.28 -14.99
N LEU A 61 13.84 -3.33 -14.89
CA LEU A 61 13.60 -2.29 -15.91
C LEU A 61 14.82 -1.38 -16.12
N GLU A 62 15.62 -1.11 -15.08
CA GLU A 62 16.88 -0.35 -15.16
C GLU A 62 17.96 -1.11 -15.95
N TYR A 63 17.98 -2.45 -15.89
CA TYR A 63 18.92 -3.28 -16.64
C TYR A 63 18.48 -3.55 -18.09
N MET A 64 17.23 -3.26 -18.45
CA MET A 64 16.69 -3.43 -19.80
C MET A 64 17.13 -2.31 -20.75
N ASP A 65 17.19 -2.62 -22.05
CA ASP A 65 17.36 -1.59 -23.08
C ASP A 65 16.12 -0.66 -23.12
N ALA A 66 16.31 0.61 -23.47
CA ALA A 66 15.23 1.60 -23.44
C ALA A 66 13.99 1.25 -24.29
N ASP A 67 14.19 0.52 -25.40
CA ASP A 67 13.08 0.03 -26.23
C ASP A 67 12.32 -1.14 -25.57
N GLU A 68 13.04 -2.04 -24.89
CA GLU A 68 12.46 -3.19 -24.18
C GLU A 68 11.71 -2.74 -22.92
N ARG A 69 12.30 -1.84 -22.14
CA ARG A 69 11.67 -1.21 -20.98
C ARG A 69 10.35 -0.52 -21.33
N ARG A 70 10.35 0.22 -22.44
CA ARG A 70 9.16 0.90 -22.95
C ARG A 70 8.06 -0.09 -23.35
N GLU A 71 8.43 -1.17 -24.03
CA GLU A 71 7.49 -2.23 -24.39
C GLU A 71 6.89 -2.90 -23.15
N ALA A 72 7.70 -3.16 -22.11
CA ALA A 72 7.24 -3.75 -20.85
C ALA A 72 6.24 -2.84 -20.10
N LEU A 73 6.51 -1.53 -20.05
CA LEU A 73 5.60 -0.54 -19.43
C LEU A 73 4.31 -0.41 -20.23
N GLU A 74 4.38 -0.33 -21.57
CA GLU A 74 3.19 -0.26 -22.44
C GLU A 74 2.32 -1.53 -22.34
N ASP A 75 2.93 -2.72 -22.23
CA ASP A 75 2.20 -4.00 -22.04
C ASP A 75 1.50 -4.08 -20.68
N ALA A 76 2.12 -3.50 -19.65
CA ALA A 76 1.54 -3.31 -18.32
C ALA A 76 0.47 -2.21 -18.26
N GLY A 77 0.37 -1.36 -19.29
CA GLY A 77 -0.54 -0.21 -19.32
C GLY A 77 -0.04 1.02 -18.56
N LEU A 78 1.27 1.11 -18.32
CA LEU A 78 1.96 2.22 -17.67
C LEU A 78 2.56 3.16 -18.72
N ASP A 79 2.66 4.46 -18.42
CA ASP A 79 3.29 5.43 -19.32
C ASP A 79 4.82 5.39 -19.16
N PRO A 80 5.59 5.04 -20.20
CA PRO A 80 7.06 5.00 -20.14
C PRO A 80 7.71 6.37 -19.86
N TYR A 81 6.98 7.48 -20.01
CA TYR A 81 7.48 8.83 -19.73
C TYR A 81 7.30 9.28 -18.28
N ASP A 82 6.52 8.55 -17.47
CA ASP A 82 6.33 8.88 -16.05
C ASP A 82 7.52 8.43 -15.19
N TYR A 83 8.37 7.54 -15.72
CA TYR A 83 9.52 6.97 -15.02
C TYR A 83 10.84 7.53 -15.55
N ASP A 84 11.62 8.18 -14.69
CA ASP A 84 12.97 8.66 -15.01
C ASP A 84 14.01 7.62 -14.57
N PHE A 85 14.38 6.75 -15.50
CA PHE A 85 15.44 5.77 -15.31
C PHE A 85 16.76 6.39 -15.80
N ASP A 86 17.51 6.98 -14.86
CA ASP A 86 18.81 7.67 -15.04
C ASP A 86 19.98 6.73 -15.44
#